data_AF-A0A6S6TYU4-F1
#
_entry.id   AF-A0A6S6TYU4-F1
#
_cell.length_a   1.000
_cell.length_b   1.000
_cell.length_c   1.000
_cell.angle_alpha   90.00
_cell.angle_beta   90.00
_cell.angle_gamma   90.00
#
_symmetry.space_group_name_H-M   'P 1'
#
loop_
_entity.id
_entity.type
_entity.pdbx_description
1 polymer ?
#
loop_
_entity_poly.entity_id
_entity_poly.type
_entity_poly.pdbx_seq_one_letter_code
_entity_poly.pdbx_strand_id
1 'polypeptide(L)'
;MNKKIIIALSSSILSVSILIGCSVNPVSGKKDFVLMSEQQEVSLGTGLHKQILQQYKPYNNPALQAYVNNLGQQLAQRSHRNNIRYHFTVVDDPSINAFALPGGYIYITRGLMAYLGSEAELAGVLGHEIGHVTARHSARQHSRETVSSILVSVVGNKVGGTDVLKTVATASVRGFGRDHELQADRLGAEYLARVGYRPENMIDVVRVLKDQEEFSKFLAKSEGKQPTTYHGTFSTHPSNDKRLHEVVNAAKRFPTAGTRGENPGGYLQRIQGMSFNIDKTQKGQIRVITARPGDTFASLAARSPIKKHTAERLRLLNGMFPDKEPRAGQLIKIIQ
;
A
#
# COMPACT_ATOMS: atom_id res chain seq x y z
N MET A 1 73.37 16.13 12.59
CA MET A 1 72.08 15.40 12.64
C MET A 1 70.99 16.31 12.09
N ASN A 2 70.35 15.92 10.98
CA ASN A 2 68.97 16.28 10.56
C ASN A 2 68.79 15.92 9.08
N LYS A 3 68.46 14.65 8.80
CA LYS A 3 67.93 14.24 7.50
C LYS A 3 66.43 14.51 7.52
N LYS A 4 65.98 15.51 6.76
CA LYS A 4 64.56 15.71 6.44
C LYS A 4 64.13 14.57 5.52
N ILE A 5 63.29 13.67 6.03
CA ILE A 5 62.62 12.64 5.23
C ILE A 5 61.47 13.33 4.50
N ILE A 6 61.58 13.44 3.19
CA ILE A 6 60.49 13.85 2.30
C ILE A 6 59.60 12.62 2.14
N ILE A 7 58.46 12.60 2.83
CA ILE A 7 57.40 11.62 2.57
C ILE A 7 56.61 12.15 1.37
N ALA A 8 56.82 11.55 0.21
CA ALA A 8 55.97 11.76 -0.95
C ALA A 8 54.58 11.18 -0.64
N LEU A 9 53.60 12.05 -0.38
CA LEU A 9 52.19 11.68 -0.40
C LEU A 9 51.81 11.40 -1.85
N SER A 10 51.83 10.13 -2.24
CA SER A 10 51.17 9.67 -3.46
C SER A 10 49.66 9.80 -3.27
N SER A 11 49.10 10.95 -3.66
CA SER A 11 47.66 11.15 -3.82
C SER A 11 47.11 10.22 -4.90
N SER A 12 46.83 8.97 -4.54
CA SER A 12 45.93 8.13 -5.33
C SER A 12 44.52 8.66 -5.13
N ILE A 13 44.13 9.62 -5.97
CA ILE A 13 42.74 9.98 -6.19
C ILE A 13 42.10 8.73 -6.78
N LEU A 14 41.44 7.93 -5.93
CA LEU A 14 40.59 6.83 -6.39
C LEU A 14 39.40 7.48 -7.09
N SER A 15 39.52 7.67 -8.40
CA SER A 15 38.42 8.10 -9.27
C SER A 15 37.34 7.03 -9.22
N VAL A 16 36.41 7.17 -8.27
CA VAL A 16 35.17 6.41 -8.27
C VAL A 16 34.39 6.91 -9.48
N SER A 17 34.54 6.22 -10.60
CA SER A 17 33.71 6.40 -11.79
C SER A 17 32.29 5.96 -11.43
N ILE A 18 31.53 6.86 -10.81
CA ILE A 18 30.09 6.67 -10.62
C ILE A 18 29.49 6.65 -12.02
N LEU A 19 29.18 5.46 -12.53
CA LEU A 19 28.33 5.33 -13.71
C LEU A 19 26.94 5.85 -13.32
N ILE A 20 26.73 7.15 -13.52
CA ILE A 20 25.45 7.82 -13.28
C ILE A 20 24.49 7.33 -14.36
N GLY A 21 23.77 6.25 -14.05
CA GLY A 21 22.63 5.82 -14.85
C GLY A 21 21.50 6.83 -14.71
N CYS A 22 21.49 7.87 -15.54
CA CYS A 22 20.34 8.78 -15.63
C CYS A 22 19.14 7.99 -16.19
N SER A 23 18.32 7.39 -15.34
CA SER A 23 17.07 6.77 -15.78
C SER A 23 15.97 7.83 -15.91
N VAL A 24 15.27 7.83 -17.04
CA VAL A 24 14.12 8.71 -17.26
C VAL A 24 12.95 8.22 -16.41
N ASN A 25 12.34 9.11 -15.65
CA ASN A 25 11.11 8.83 -14.92
C ASN A 25 9.97 8.66 -15.93
N PRO A 26 9.31 7.49 -15.99
CA PRO A 26 8.22 7.21 -16.94
C PRO A 26 7.03 8.17 -16.82
N VAL A 27 6.86 8.82 -15.66
CA VAL A 27 5.75 9.74 -15.37
C VAL A 27 6.07 11.16 -15.80
N SER A 28 7.24 11.68 -15.43
CA SER A 28 7.58 13.10 -15.66
C SER A 28 8.42 13.34 -16.91
N GLY A 29 8.96 12.29 -17.52
CA GLY A 29 9.94 12.40 -18.61
C GLY A 29 11.29 13.01 -18.20
N LYS A 30 11.46 13.35 -16.91
CA LYS A 30 12.71 13.93 -16.38
C LYS A 30 13.68 12.83 -15.96
N LYS A 31 14.98 13.12 -16.03
CA LYS A 31 16.03 12.26 -15.45
C LYS A 31 15.91 12.33 -13.93
N ASP A 32 15.47 11.24 -13.31
CA ASP A 32 15.56 11.08 -11.86
C ASP A 32 16.91 10.46 -11.51
N PHE A 33 17.47 10.84 -10.36
CA PHE A 33 18.65 10.18 -9.83
C PHE A 33 18.26 8.79 -9.33
N VAL A 34 18.63 7.77 -10.11
CA VAL A 34 18.42 6.35 -9.79
C VAL A 34 19.70 5.60 -10.15
N LEU A 35 20.35 4.99 -9.15
CA LEU A 35 21.59 4.23 -9.34
C LEU A 35 21.35 2.85 -10.00
N MET A 36 20.10 2.41 -10.06
CA MET A 36 19.68 1.07 -10.48
C MET A 36 19.05 1.07 -11.88
N SER A 37 19.58 0.24 -12.78
CA SER A 37 18.97 0.00 -14.09
C SER A 37 17.62 -0.72 -13.96
N GLU A 38 16.78 -0.70 -15.00
CA GLU A 38 15.51 -1.44 -14.99
C GLU A 38 15.74 -2.95 -14.84
N GLN A 39 16.75 -3.50 -15.51
CA GLN A 39 17.08 -4.92 -15.40
C GLN A 39 17.52 -5.31 -13.97
N GLN A 40 18.32 -4.45 -13.32
CA GLN A 40 18.70 -4.65 -11.92
C GLN A 40 17.48 -4.57 -11.00
N GLU A 41 16.56 -3.64 -11.25
CA GLU A 41 15.32 -3.47 -10.50
C GLU A 41 14.43 -4.73 -10.59
N VAL A 42 14.25 -5.28 -11.80
CA VAL A 42 13.47 -6.51 -12.03
C VAL A 42 14.13 -7.73 -11.36
N SER A 43 15.46 -7.85 -11.48
CA SER A 43 16.21 -8.93 -10.84
C SER A 43 16.09 -8.87 -9.32
N LEU A 44 16.24 -7.67 -8.74
CA LEU A 44 16.07 -7.44 -7.31
C LEU A 44 14.65 -7.80 -6.85
N GLY A 45 13.62 -7.36 -7.58
CA GLY A 45 12.22 -7.70 -7.34
C GLY A 45 11.98 -9.21 -7.28
N THR A 46 12.56 -9.94 -8.23
CA THR A 46 12.46 -11.41 -8.30
C THR A 46 13.08 -12.08 -7.06
N GLY A 47 14.24 -11.59 -6.60
CA GLY A 47 14.88 -12.08 -5.38
C GLY A 47 14.04 -11.79 -4.13
N LEU A 48 13.52 -10.56 -4.02
CA LEU A 48 12.67 -10.12 -2.92
C LEU A 48 11.35 -10.88 -2.85
N HIS A 49 10.73 -11.18 -4.00
CA HIS A 49 9.51 -11.97 -4.07
C HIS A 49 9.67 -13.34 -3.39
N LYS A 50 10.80 -14.03 -3.60
CA LYS A 50 11.08 -15.31 -2.95
C LYS A 50 11.13 -15.19 -1.43
N GLN A 51 11.70 -14.10 -0.90
CA GLN A 51 11.76 -13.85 0.54
C GLN A 51 10.39 -13.46 1.11
N ILE A 52 9.65 -12.59 0.41
CA ILE A 52 8.31 -12.18 0.82
C ILE A 52 7.38 -13.39 0.91
N LEU A 53 7.44 -14.35 -0.01
CA LEU A 53 6.62 -15.57 0.07
C LEU A 53 6.97 -16.51 1.23
N GLN A 54 8.17 -16.39 1.82
CA GLN A 54 8.53 -17.13 3.04
C GLN A 54 7.86 -16.53 4.28
N GLN A 55 7.62 -15.20 4.27
CA GLN A 55 7.01 -14.48 5.38
C GLN A 55 5.48 -14.35 5.23
N TYR A 56 5.02 -14.04 4.02
CA TYR A 56 3.64 -13.81 3.65
C TYR A 56 3.15 -14.95 2.75
N LYS A 57 2.37 -15.86 3.33
CA LYS A 57 1.79 -16.96 2.58
C LYS A 57 0.72 -16.42 1.61
N PRO A 58 0.65 -16.92 0.36
CA PRO A 58 -0.48 -16.63 -0.52
C PRO A 58 -1.80 -17.03 0.12
N TYR A 59 -2.83 -16.21 -0.06
CA TYR A 59 -4.17 -16.53 0.41
C TYR A 59 -4.80 -17.62 -0.45
N ASN A 60 -5.25 -18.71 0.18
CA ASN A 60 -5.78 -19.89 -0.53
C ASN A 60 -7.19 -19.65 -1.07
N ASN A 61 -7.29 -18.83 -2.12
CA ASN A 61 -8.52 -18.58 -2.86
C ASN A 61 -8.19 -18.25 -4.32
N PRO A 62 -8.10 -19.25 -5.22
CA PRO A 62 -7.72 -19.05 -6.62
C PRO A 62 -8.65 -18.08 -7.37
N ALA A 63 -9.96 -18.10 -7.06
CA ALA A 63 -10.92 -17.21 -7.71
C ALA A 63 -10.71 -15.74 -7.32
N LEU A 64 -10.46 -15.46 -6.03
CA LEU A 64 -10.13 -14.13 -5.56
C LEU A 64 -8.78 -13.65 -6.11
N GLN A 65 -7.78 -14.53 -6.12
CA GLN A 65 -6.46 -14.24 -6.68
C GLN A 65 -6.53 -13.90 -8.18
N ALA A 66 -7.31 -14.66 -8.97
CA ALA A 66 -7.54 -14.37 -10.38
C ALA A 66 -8.27 -13.04 -10.59
N TYR A 67 -9.27 -12.74 -9.77
CA TYR A 67 -10.00 -11.48 -9.79
C TYR A 67 -9.08 -10.27 -9.53
N VAL A 68 -8.28 -10.31 -8.46
CA VAL A 68 -7.31 -9.26 -8.11
C VAL A 68 -6.26 -9.11 -9.22
N ASN A 69 -5.73 -10.21 -9.75
CA ASN A 69 -4.79 -10.15 -10.86
C ASN A 69 -5.41 -9.52 -12.10
N ASN A 70 -6.61 -9.93 -12.51
CA ASN A 70 -7.26 -9.39 -13.71
C ASN A 70 -7.50 -7.89 -13.61
N LEU A 71 -7.96 -7.41 -12.45
CA LEU A 71 -8.13 -5.98 -12.19
C LEU A 71 -6.79 -5.23 -12.21
N GLY A 72 -5.78 -5.77 -11.52
CA GLY A 72 -4.43 -5.21 -11.49
C GLY A 72 -3.79 -5.10 -12.88
N GLN A 73 -3.93 -6.14 -13.72
CA GLN A 73 -3.41 -6.14 -15.09
C GLN A 73 -4.09 -5.07 -15.96
N GLN A 74 -5.41 -4.87 -15.82
CA GLN A 74 -6.14 -3.81 -16.55
C GLN A 74 -5.59 -2.42 -16.21
N LEU A 75 -5.34 -2.16 -14.91
CA LEU A 75 -4.73 -0.91 -14.45
C LEU A 75 -3.29 -0.76 -14.97
N ALA A 76 -2.47 -1.80 -14.84
CA ALA A 76 -1.06 -1.78 -15.23
C ALA A 76 -0.87 -1.53 -16.73
N GLN A 77 -1.70 -2.14 -17.58
CA GLN A 77 -1.66 -1.95 -19.04
C GLN A 77 -1.95 -0.50 -19.46
N ARG A 78 -2.73 0.22 -18.65
CA ARG A 78 -3.07 1.64 -18.85
C ARG A 78 -2.17 2.58 -18.04
N SER A 79 -1.18 2.07 -17.33
CA SER A 79 -0.23 2.87 -16.57
C SER A 79 0.84 3.52 -17.46
N HIS A 80 1.64 4.43 -16.91
CA HIS A 80 2.77 5.01 -17.65
C HIS A 80 3.96 4.03 -17.83
N ARG A 81 3.99 2.92 -17.10
CA ARG A 81 5.07 1.92 -17.17
C ARG A 81 4.51 0.55 -17.51
N ASN A 82 3.84 0.44 -18.65
CA ASN A 82 3.21 -0.79 -19.12
C ASN A 82 4.17 -1.77 -19.84
N ASN A 83 5.47 -1.46 -19.86
CA ASN A 83 6.52 -2.21 -20.54
C ASN A 83 7.22 -3.26 -19.63
N ILE A 84 6.77 -3.43 -18.39
CA ILE A 84 7.26 -4.46 -17.46
C ILE A 84 6.15 -5.46 -17.12
N ARG A 85 6.54 -6.63 -16.63
CA ARG A 85 5.58 -7.64 -16.16
C ARG A 85 5.14 -7.32 -14.74
N TYR A 86 3.83 -7.14 -14.54
CA TYR A 86 3.24 -6.98 -13.21
C TYR A 86 2.76 -8.32 -12.64
N HIS A 87 2.91 -8.47 -11.33
CA HIS A 87 2.50 -9.63 -10.55
C HIS A 87 1.68 -9.15 -9.36
N PHE A 88 0.47 -9.65 -9.21
CA PHE A 88 -0.42 -9.28 -8.10
C PHE A 88 -0.65 -10.50 -7.20
N THR A 89 -0.45 -10.36 -5.89
CA THR A 89 -0.60 -11.47 -4.94
C THR A 89 -1.47 -11.05 -3.77
N VAL A 90 -2.52 -11.83 -3.47
CA VAL A 90 -3.27 -11.72 -2.23
C VAL A 90 -2.57 -12.55 -1.17
N VAL A 91 -2.22 -11.94 -0.03
CA VAL A 91 -1.52 -12.63 1.05
C VAL A 91 -2.41 -12.87 2.26
N ASP A 92 -2.22 -14.02 2.90
CA ASP A 92 -2.94 -14.48 4.10
C ASP A 92 -2.41 -13.76 5.35
N ASP A 93 -2.64 -12.45 5.41
CA ASP A 93 -2.23 -11.60 6.53
C ASP A 93 -3.43 -10.75 7.00
N PRO A 94 -3.74 -10.72 8.32
CA PRO A 94 -4.85 -9.96 8.86
C PRO A 94 -4.58 -8.46 9.01
N SER A 95 -3.33 -8.00 8.84
CA SER A 95 -2.98 -6.57 8.88
C SER A 95 -3.62 -5.82 7.72
N ILE A 96 -3.80 -4.51 7.87
CA ILE A 96 -4.33 -3.64 6.83
C ILE A 96 -3.10 -3.08 6.09
N ASN A 97 -2.77 -3.68 4.95
CA ASN A 97 -1.57 -3.34 4.20
C ASN A 97 -1.71 -3.67 2.70
N ALA A 98 -1.08 -2.86 1.86
CA ALA A 98 -0.70 -3.18 0.50
C ALA A 98 0.71 -2.62 0.27
N PHE A 99 1.51 -3.27 -0.57
CA PHE A 99 2.85 -2.81 -0.87
C PHE A 99 3.34 -3.30 -2.23
N ALA A 100 4.26 -2.54 -2.82
CA ALA A 100 4.91 -2.86 -4.07
C ALA A 100 6.42 -3.05 -3.90
N LEU A 101 6.97 -4.08 -4.54
CA LEU A 101 8.41 -4.28 -4.69
C LEU A 101 8.87 -3.76 -6.05
N PRO A 102 10.18 -3.48 -6.19
CA PRO A 102 10.85 -3.31 -7.48
C PRO A 102 10.39 -4.34 -8.54
N GLY A 103 10.30 -3.92 -9.79
CA GLY A 103 10.06 -4.85 -10.91
C GLY A 103 8.63 -5.34 -11.08
N GLY A 104 7.64 -4.72 -10.43
CA GLY A 104 6.22 -4.95 -10.72
C GLY A 104 5.51 -5.96 -9.83
N TYR A 105 6.07 -6.32 -8.67
CA TYR A 105 5.38 -7.20 -7.71
C TYR A 105 4.56 -6.38 -6.72
N ILE A 106 3.25 -6.63 -6.66
CA ILE A 106 2.30 -5.92 -5.82
C ILE A 106 1.55 -6.92 -4.95
N TYR A 107 1.41 -6.58 -3.67
CA TYR A 107 0.76 -7.42 -2.66
C TYR A 107 -0.36 -6.67 -1.99
N ILE A 108 -1.44 -7.37 -1.69
CA ILE A 108 -2.53 -6.88 -0.86
C ILE A 108 -2.88 -7.91 0.19
N THR A 109 -3.02 -7.49 1.44
CA THR A 109 -3.40 -8.39 2.53
C THR A 109 -4.90 -8.63 2.53
N ARG A 110 -5.32 -9.84 2.94
CA ARG A 110 -6.75 -10.09 3.19
C ARG A 110 -7.33 -9.15 4.25
N GLY A 111 -6.52 -8.69 5.19
CA GLY A 111 -6.93 -7.71 6.20
C GLY A 111 -7.36 -6.38 5.58
N LEU A 112 -6.62 -5.82 4.62
CA LEU A 112 -7.06 -4.61 3.93
C LEU A 112 -8.31 -4.88 3.09
N MET A 113 -8.34 -5.98 2.34
CA MET A 113 -9.50 -6.35 1.51
C MET A 113 -10.80 -6.45 2.32
N ALA A 114 -10.75 -6.94 3.55
CA ALA A 114 -11.92 -7.03 4.42
C ALA A 114 -12.63 -5.68 4.62
N TYR A 115 -11.88 -4.58 4.68
CA TYR A 115 -12.43 -3.24 4.95
C TYR A 115 -12.90 -2.51 3.71
N LEU A 116 -12.44 -2.86 2.52
CA LEU A 116 -12.91 -2.23 1.27
C LEU A 116 -14.40 -2.53 1.02
N GLY A 117 -15.14 -1.55 0.52
CA GLY A 117 -16.57 -1.64 0.22
C GLY A 117 -16.89 -2.01 -1.22
N SER A 118 -15.94 -1.84 -2.14
CA SER A 118 -16.19 -1.90 -3.58
C SER A 118 -14.99 -2.35 -4.40
N GLU A 119 -15.24 -2.72 -5.67
CA GLU A 119 -14.15 -3.02 -6.61
C GLU A 119 -13.36 -1.76 -6.96
N ALA A 120 -14.02 -0.60 -6.98
CA ALA A 120 -13.36 0.68 -7.25
C ALA A 120 -12.36 1.06 -6.14
N GLU A 121 -12.67 0.79 -4.86
CA GLU A 121 -11.71 0.97 -3.77
C GLU A 121 -10.52 0.01 -3.89
N LEU A 122 -10.76 -1.27 -4.25
CA LEU A 122 -9.67 -2.21 -4.55
C LEU A 122 -8.81 -1.70 -5.72
N ALA A 123 -9.43 -1.21 -6.78
CA ALA A 123 -8.74 -0.62 -7.91
C ALA A 123 -7.92 0.60 -7.48
N GLY A 124 -8.41 1.41 -6.54
CA GLY A 124 -7.70 2.56 -6.00
C GLY A 124 -6.43 2.15 -5.25
N VAL A 125 -6.53 1.16 -4.36
CA VAL A 125 -5.36 0.57 -3.68
C VAL A 125 -4.34 0.05 -4.70
N LEU A 126 -4.77 -0.78 -5.66
CA LEU A 126 -3.87 -1.33 -6.68
C LEU A 126 -3.26 -0.24 -7.58
N GLY A 127 -4.05 0.78 -7.94
CA GLY A 127 -3.60 1.92 -8.74
C GLY A 127 -2.52 2.72 -8.05
N HIS A 128 -2.66 2.95 -6.74
CA HIS A 128 -1.65 3.58 -5.90
C HIS A 128 -0.33 2.78 -5.90
N GLU A 129 -0.39 1.47 -5.66
CA GLU A 129 0.79 0.59 -5.69
C GLU A 129 1.46 0.54 -7.07
N ILE A 130 0.67 0.51 -8.15
CA ILE A 130 1.18 0.63 -9.53
C ILE A 130 1.88 1.99 -9.70
N GLY A 131 1.36 3.06 -9.09
CA GLY A 131 1.97 4.39 -9.05
C GLY A 131 3.39 4.37 -8.46
N HIS A 132 3.60 3.67 -7.35
CA HIS A 132 4.93 3.49 -6.76
C HIS A 132 5.91 2.77 -7.70
N VAL A 133 5.48 1.69 -8.34
CA VAL A 133 6.30 0.95 -9.31
C VAL A 133 6.61 1.80 -10.53
N THR A 134 5.61 2.52 -11.04
CA THR A 134 5.72 3.37 -12.24
C THR A 134 6.73 4.48 -11.99
N ALA A 135 6.63 5.15 -10.83
CA ALA A 135 7.53 6.24 -10.46
C ALA A 135 8.85 5.74 -9.84
N ARG A 136 9.11 4.42 -9.84
CA ARG A 136 10.34 3.77 -9.37
C ARG A 136 10.71 4.18 -7.93
N HIS A 137 9.74 4.35 -7.04
CA HIS A 137 9.96 4.93 -5.70
C HIS A 137 10.95 4.13 -4.85
N SER A 138 10.90 2.79 -4.86
CA SER A 138 11.87 1.95 -4.14
C SER A 138 13.29 2.16 -4.66
N ALA A 139 13.48 2.24 -5.97
CA ALA A 139 14.79 2.46 -6.57
C ALA A 139 15.33 3.87 -6.28
N ARG A 140 14.46 4.90 -6.35
CA ARG A 140 14.81 6.30 -6.00
C ARG A 140 15.16 6.44 -4.52
N GLN A 141 14.39 5.82 -3.64
CA GLN A 141 14.64 5.85 -2.20
C GLN A 141 15.94 5.12 -1.85
N HIS A 142 16.15 3.92 -2.40
CA HIS A 142 17.40 3.19 -2.21
C HIS A 142 18.61 4.01 -2.68
N SER A 143 18.52 4.64 -3.85
CA SER A 143 19.61 5.47 -4.39
C SER A 143 19.97 6.64 -3.45
N ARG A 144 18.96 7.27 -2.83
CA ARG A 144 19.17 8.33 -1.83
C ARG A 144 19.83 7.79 -0.55
N GLU A 145 19.37 6.65 -0.06
CA GLU A 145 19.94 5.99 1.13
C GLU A 145 21.39 5.56 0.91
N THR A 146 21.72 4.98 -0.26
CA THR A 146 23.09 4.60 -0.62
C THR A 146 24.02 5.81 -0.62
N VAL A 147 23.63 6.91 -1.26
CA VAL A 147 24.44 8.14 -1.28
C VAL A 147 24.61 8.70 0.13
N SER A 148 23.55 8.73 0.95
CA SER A 148 23.62 9.17 2.34
C SER A 148 24.57 8.31 3.16
N SER A 149 24.55 6.98 2.98
CA SER A 149 25.45 6.07 3.70
C SER A 149 26.93 6.29 3.32
N ILE A 150 27.21 6.51 2.04
CA ILE A 150 28.57 6.83 1.55
C ILE A 150 29.05 8.14 2.17
N LEU A 151 28.21 9.18 2.20
CA LEU A 151 28.57 10.48 2.77
C LEU A 151 28.92 10.36 4.26
N VAL A 152 28.13 9.59 5.03
CA VAL A 152 28.41 9.33 6.45
C VAL A 152 29.69 8.51 6.63
N SER A 153 29.94 7.50 5.80
CA SER A 153 31.15 6.69 5.86
C SER A 153 32.43 7.48 5.57
N VAL A 154 32.38 8.43 4.62
CA VAL A 154 33.51 9.33 4.31
C VAL A 154 33.81 10.28 5.48
N VAL A 155 32.78 10.72 6.22
CA VAL A 155 32.95 11.60 7.38
C VAL A 155 33.32 10.82 8.66
N GLY A 156 32.90 9.56 8.78
CA GLY A 156 32.97 8.79 10.02
C GLY A 156 33.93 7.59 10.05
N ASN A 157 34.71 7.32 8.99
CA ASN A 157 35.65 6.19 8.87
C ASN A 157 35.05 4.80 9.19
N LYS A 158 33.73 4.61 9.00
CA LYS A 158 33.06 3.32 9.15
C LYS A 158 32.50 2.90 7.80
N VAL A 159 33.16 1.94 7.16
CA VAL A 159 32.63 1.27 5.95
C VAL A 159 31.99 -0.04 6.41
N GLY A 160 30.66 -0.09 6.41
CA GLY A 160 29.89 -1.31 6.62
C GLY A 160 29.08 -1.62 5.36
N GLY A 161 29.22 -2.83 4.81
CA GLY A 161 28.40 -3.29 3.69
C GLY A 161 26.95 -3.42 4.12
N THR A 162 26.03 -2.70 3.48
CA THR A 162 24.60 -2.81 3.73
C THR A 162 24.01 -3.96 2.90
N ASP A 163 23.19 -4.79 3.54
CA ASP A 163 22.40 -5.82 2.83
C ASP A 163 21.30 -5.12 2.02
N VAL A 164 21.66 -4.76 0.78
CA VAL A 164 20.80 -4.04 -0.18
C VAL A 164 19.42 -4.70 -0.29
N LEU A 165 19.37 -6.02 -0.24
CA LEU A 165 18.16 -6.79 -0.41
C LEU A 165 17.22 -6.57 0.79
N LYS A 166 17.71 -6.70 2.02
CA LYS A 166 16.91 -6.40 3.22
C LYS A 166 16.49 -4.93 3.32
N THR A 167 17.37 -4.00 2.97
CA THR A 167 17.06 -2.55 3.05
C THR A 167 15.93 -2.17 2.11
N VAL A 168 16.01 -2.60 0.83
CA VAL A 168 14.97 -2.30 -0.16
C VAL A 168 13.65 -3.00 0.16
N ALA A 169 13.70 -4.25 0.64
CA ALA A 169 12.51 -4.96 1.13
C ALA A 169 11.83 -4.16 2.24
N THR A 170 12.62 -3.77 3.24
CA THR A 170 12.15 -3.07 4.43
C THR A 170 11.57 -1.70 4.08
N ALA A 171 12.22 -0.93 3.21
CA ALA A 171 11.71 0.36 2.74
C ALA A 171 10.37 0.20 1.98
N SER A 172 10.30 -0.77 1.07
CA SER A 172 9.10 -1.02 0.25
C SER A 172 7.91 -1.47 1.11
N VAL A 173 8.16 -2.18 2.21
CA VAL A 173 7.11 -2.59 3.15
C VAL A 173 6.79 -1.46 4.15
N ARG A 174 7.76 -0.65 4.58
CA ARG A 174 7.53 0.42 5.57
C ARG A 174 6.83 1.65 5.00
N GLY A 175 6.81 1.83 3.68
CA GLY A 175 6.19 2.98 3.01
C GLY A 175 7.20 4.06 2.59
N PHE A 176 6.75 5.04 1.80
CA PHE A 176 7.62 6.03 1.19
C PHE A 176 7.48 7.43 1.80
N GLY A 177 8.44 8.31 1.49
CA GLY A 177 8.37 9.71 1.89
C GLY A 177 7.17 10.45 1.28
N ARG A 178 6.77 11.56 1.92
CA ARG A 178 5.57 12.36 1.57
C ARG A 178 5.40 12.65 0.08
N ASP A 179 6.47 13.03 -0.62
CA ASP A 179 6.36 13.38 -2.05
C ASP A 179 6.06 12.17 -2.94
N HIS A 180 6.59 10.99 -2.58
CA HIS A 180 6.30 9.74 -3.27
C HIS A 180 4.85 9.34 -3.08
N GLU A 181 4.30 9.53 -1.88
CA GLU A 181 2.89 9.25 -1.58
C GLU A 181 1.94 10.13 -2.38
N LEU A 182 2.18 11.43 -2.40
CA LEU A 182 1.38 12.36 -3.19
C LEU A 182 1.49 12.08 -4.70
N GLN A 183 2.66 11.64 -5.17
CA GLN A 183 2.83 11.23 -6.56
C GLN A 183 2.04 9.94 -6.87
N ALA A 184 2.05 8.96 -5.97
CA ALA A 184 1.31 7.71 -6.14
C ALA A 184 -0.21 7.91 -6.08
N ASP A 185 -0.69 8.79 -5.19
CA ASP A 185 -2.11 9.16 -5.11
C ASP A 185 -2.61 9.79 -6.43
N ARG A 186 -1.84 10.72 -7.02
CA ARG A 186 -2.16 11.31 -8.32
C ARG A 186 -2.21 10.26 -9.44
N LEU A 187 -1.21 9.38 -9.48
CA LEU A 187 -1.13 8.32 -10.49
C LEU A 187 -2.25 7.30 -10.33
N GLY A 188 -2.58 6.91 -9.09
CA GLY A 188 -3.70 6.01 -8.80
C GLY A 188 -5.02 6.60 -9.29
N ALA A 189 -5.30 7.86 -8.96
CA ALA A 189 -6.48 8.59 -9.44
C ALA A 189 -6.56 8.64 -10.98
N GLU A 190 -5.43 8.88 -11.64
CA GLU A 190 -5.35 8.84 -13.10
C GLU A 190 -5.58 7.43 -13.68
N TYR A 191 -5.01 6.39 -13.07
CA TYR A 191 -5.18 5.02 -13.55
C TYR A 191 -6.62 4.53 -13.38
N LEU A 192 -7.31 4.94 -12.33
CA LEU A 192 -8.76 4.74 -12.19
C LEU A 192 -9.53 5.36 -13.36
N ALA A 193 -9.28 6.65 -13.67
CA ALA A 193 -9.93 7.33 -14.79
C ALA A 193 -9.69 6.59 -16.12
N ARG A 194 -8.45 6.16 -16.38
CA ARG A 194 -8.09 5.47 -17.62
C ARG A 194 -8.78 4.13 -17.81
N VAL A 195 -9.25 3.48 -16.74
CA VAL A 195 -10.02 2.22 -16.81
C VAL A 195 -11.51 2.41 -16.55
N GLY A 196 -11.99 3.65 -16.51
CA GLY A 196 -13.40 4.01 -16.41
C GLY A 196 -13.95 4.15 -14.99
N TYR A 197 -13.14 3.98 -13.95
CA TYR A 197 -13.53 4.29 -12.57
C TYR A 197 -13.47 5.79 -12.31
N ARG A 198 -14.18 6.23 -11.27
CA ARG A 198 -14.12 7.62 -10.82
C ARG A 198 -12.83 7.85 -10.02
N PRO A 199 -12.03 8.87 -10.32
CA PRO A 199 -10.86 9.22 -9.51
C PRO A 199 -11.19 9.44 -8.04
N GLU A 200 -12.42 9.89 -7.74
CA GLU A 200 -12.89 10.10 -6.37
C GLU A 200 -12.94 8.80 -5.55
N ASN A 201 -12.92 7.61 -6.16
CA ASN A 201 -12.84 6.36 -5.39
C ASN A 201 -11.53 6.21 -4.60
N MET A 202 -10.48 6.98 -4.94
CA MET A 202 -9.28 7.11 -4.09
C MET A 202 -9.59 7.79 -2.73
N ILE A 203 -10.60 8.66 -2.68
CA ILE A 203 -11.06 9.30 -1.43
C ILE A 203 -11.63 8.26 -0.48
N ASP A 204 -12.36 7.27 -1.02
CA ASP A 204 -12.97 6.22 -0.22
C ASP A 204 -11.91 5.31 0.42
N VAL A 205 -10.80 5.04 -0.29
CA VAL A 205 -9.63 4.33 0.28
C VAL A 205 -9.00 5.13 1.43
N VAL A 206 -8.83 6.45 1.27
CA VAL A 206 -8.32 7.31 2.36
C VAL A 206 -9.29 7.33 3.55
N ARG A 207 -10.60 7.28 3.29
CA ARG A 207 -11.62 7.19 4.35
C ARG A 207 -11.50 5.88 5.13
N VAL A 208 -11.28 4.74 4.46
CA VAL A 208 -11.02 3.45 5.15
C VAL A 208 -9.88 3.60 6.16
N LEU A 209 -8.78 4.27 5.79
CA LEU A 209 -7.65 4.49 6.69
C LEU A 209 -7.99 5.45 7.85
N LYS A 210 -8.75 6.50 7.57
CA LYS A 210 -9.22 7.44 8.59
C LYS A 210 -10.12 6.75 9.63
N ASP A 211 -11.03 5.90 9.19
CA ASP A 211 -11.92 5.16 10.08
C ASP A 211 -11.11 4.20 10.99
N GLN A 212 -10.01 3.61 10.50
CA GLN A 212 -9.11 2.81 11.34
C GLN A 212 -8.42 3.64 12.42
N GLU A 213 -7.94 4.84 12.07
CA GLU A 213 -7.30 5.76 13.01
C GLU A 213 -8.30 6.18 14.12
N GLU A 214 -9.52 6.53 13.74
CA GLU A 214 -10.58 6.89 14.68
C GLU A 214 -10.98 5.70 15.57
N PHE A 215 -11.06 4.50 15.00
CA PHE A 215 -11.33 3.28 15.77
C PHE A 215 -10.19 2.93 16.74
N SER A 216 -8.92 3.10 16.35
CA SER A 216 -7.78 2.93 17.25
C SER A 216 -7.83 3.90 18.43
N LYS A 217 -8.20 5.17 18.19
CA LYS A 217 -8.42 6.17 19.26
C LYS A 217 -9.57 5.77 20.18
N PHE A 218 -10.66 5.28 19.61
CA PHE A 218 -11.80 4.76 20.38
C PHE A 218 -11.38 3.59 21.29
N LEU A 219 -10.67 2.60 20.75
CA LEU A 219 -10.19 1.46 21.53
C LEU A 219 -9.27 1.90 22.67
N ALA A 220 -8.29 2.76 22.39
CA ALA A 220 -7.38 3.26 23.41
C ALA A 220 -8.13 3.98 24.55
N LYS A 221 -9.08 4.85 24.20
CA LYS A 221 -9.94 5.53 25.18
C LYS A 221 -10.76 4.53 26.00
N SER A 222 -11.35 3.51 25.35
CA SER A 222 -12.17 2.50 26.02
C SER A 222 -11.37 1.57 26.94
N GLU A 223 -10.09 1.36 26.65
CA GLU A 223 -9.18 0.53 27.44
C GLU A 223 -8.37 1.33 28.48
N GLY A 224 -8.60 2.65 28.59
CA GLY A 224 -7.81 3.52 29.47
C GLY A 224 -6.33 3.63 29.08
N LYS A 225 -6.00 3.35 27.82
CA LYS A 225 -4.64 3.40 27.28
C LYS A 225 -4.44 4.69 26.50
N GLN A 226 -3.19 5.13 26.39
CA GLN A 226 -2.85 6.20 25.45
C GLN A 226 -3.15 5.73 24.02
N PRO A 227 -3.69 6.61 23.15
CA PRO A 227 -3.86 6.30 21.74
C PRO A 227 -2.52 5.86 21.16
N THR A 228 -2.42 4.59 20.80
CA THR A 228 -1.38 4.18 19.87
C THR A 228 -1.86 4.67 18.52
N THR A 229 -1.06 5.50 17.84
CA THR A 229 -1.25 5.69 16.41
C THR A 229 -1.28 4.29 15.83
N TYR A 230 -2.29 3.94 15.02
CA TYR A 230 -2.24 2.71 14.24
C TYR A 230 -0.83 2.61 13.66
N HIS A 231 -0.13 1.47 13.78
CA HIS A 231 1.26 1.29 13.34
C HIS A 231 1.35 0.36 12.11
N GLY A 232 0.28 0.30 11.31
CA GLY A 232 0.37 -0.34 10.01
C GLY A 232 1.33 0.40 9.09
N THR A 233 1.64 -0.21 7.95
CA THR A 233 2.43 0.43 6.88
C THR A 233 1.81 1.76 6.42
N PHE A 234 0.51 1.96 6.60
CA PHE A 234 -0.19 3.21 6.29
C PHE A 234 0.11 4.39 7.23
N SER A 235 0.78 4.15 8.35
CA SER A 235 1.09 5.16 9.38
C SER A 235 2.33 5.97 9.08
N THR A 236 3.08 5.58 8.04
CA THR A 236 4.24 6.29 7.52
C THR A 236 3.86 7.27 6.40
N HIS A 237 2.59 7.32 6.00
CA HIS A 237 2.07 8.25 4.99
C HIS A 237 1.74 9.62 5.60
N PRO A 238 1.69 10.70 4.80
CA PRO A 238 1.22 12.02 5.24
C PRO A 238 -0.19 11.94 5.85
N SER A 239 -0.57 12.94 6.66
CA SER A 239 -1.91 12.99 7.24
C SER A 239 -2.99 12.79 6.17
N ASN A 240 -4.00 11.97 6.51
CA ASN A 240 -5.08 11.60 5.59
C ASN A 240 -5.74 12.83 4.95
N ASP A 241 -5.86 13.94 5.68
CA ASP A 241 -6.42 15.20 5.16
C ASP A 241 -5.58 15.81 4.01
N LYS A 242 -4.25 15.73 4.07
CA LYS A 242 -3.37 16.24 3.00
C LYS A 242 -3.44 15.36 1.75
N ARG A 243 -3.47 14.04 1.93
CA ARG A 243 -3.68 13.08 0.83
C ARG A 243 -5.03 13.30 0.16
N LEU A 244 -6.07 13.51 0.96
CA LEU A 244 -7.41 13.83 0.47
C LEU A 244 -7.43 15.06 -0.43
N HIS A 245 -6.80 16.17 -0.01
CA HIS A 245 -6.69 17.36 -0.84
C HIS A 245 -5.99 17.10 -2.18
N GLU A 246 -4.94 16.28 -2.17
CA GLU A 246 -4.20 15.94 -3.38
C GLU A 246 -5.03 15.08 -4.33
N VAL A 247 -5.67 14.04 -3.82
CA VAL A 247 -6.58 13.17 -4.58
C VAL A 247 -7.69 14.00 -5.21
N VAL A 248 -8.31 14.92 -4.46
CA VAL A 248 -9.36 15.82 -4.98
C VAL A 248 -8.82 16.69 -6.13
N ASN A 249 -7.61 17.23 -5.99
CA ASN A 249 -7.02 18.07 -7.04
C ASN A 249 -6.62 17.27 -8.28
N ALA A 250 -6.15 16.03 -8.11
CA ALA A 250 -5.88 15.11 -9.21
C ALA A 250 -7.17 14.71 -9.93
N ALA A 251 -8.22 14.38 -9.15
CA ALA A 251 -9.53 13.97 -9.66
C ALA A 251 -10.17 15.02 -10.58
N LYS A 252 -10.05 16.32 -10.22
CA LYS A 252 -10.56 17.44 -11.03
C LYS A 252 -10.02 17.50 -12.47
N ARG A 253 -8.91 16.82 -12.76
CA ARG A 253 -8.30 16.79 -14.10
C ARG A 253 -8.95 15.77 -15.04
N PHE A 254 -9.84 14.93 -14.53
CA PHE A 254 -10.51 13.87 -15.27
C PHE A 254 -12.03 14.05 -15.20
N PRO A 255 -12.79 13.53 -16.19
CA PRO A 255 -14.24 13.57 -16.14
C PRO A 255 -14.78 12.89 -14.87
N THR A 256 -15.76 13.53 -14.23
CA THR A 256 -16.40 13.06 -12.99
C THR A 256 -17.33 11.86 -13.21
N ALA A 257 -17.82 11.66 -14.44
CA ALA A 257 -18.62 10.51 -14.81
C ALA A 257 -17.70 9.35 -15.24
N GLY A 258 -17.52 8.38 -14.34
CA GLY A 258 -16.91 7.10 -14.67
C GLY A 258 -17.83 6.29 -15.59
N THR A 259 -17.26 5.61 -16.58
CA THR A 259 -17.99 4.68 -17.45
C THR A 259 -18.22 3.32 -16.78
N ARG A 260 -17.54 3.07 -15.66
CA ARG A 260 -17.62 1.86 -14.84
C ARG A 260 -18.28 2.18 -13.50
N GLY A 261 -19.29 1.39 -13.12
CA GLY A 261 -19.85 1.45 -11.77
C GLY A 261 -18.89 0.88 -10.73
N GLU A 262 -19.06 1.25 -9.46
CA GLU A 262 -18.16 0.83 -8.36
C GLU A 262 -18.17 -0.68 -8.07
N ASN A 263 -19.17 -1.40 -8.61
CA ASN A 263 -19.42 -2.83 -8.41
C ASN A 263 -19.35 -3.31 -6.93
N PRO A 264 -20.06 -2.68 -5.96
CA PRO A 264 -19.99 -3.11 -4.56
C PRO A 264 -20.44 -4.56 -4.37
N GLY A 265 -21.57 -4.94 -4.98
CA GLY A 265 -22.10 -6.30 -4.86
C GLY A 265 -21.16 -7.37 -5.41
N GLY A 266 -20.55 -7.13 -6.58
CA GLY A 266 -19.59 -8.07 -7.17
C GLY A 266 -18.34 -8.24 -6.30
N TYR A 267 -17.78 -7.14 -5.79
CA TYR A 267 -16.64 -7.21 -4.87
C TYR A 267 -16.98 -7.95 -3.57
N LEU A 268 -18.08 -7.57 -2.92
CA LEU A 268 -18.49 -8.16 -1.65
C LEU A 268 -18.71 -9.68 -1.77
N GLN A 269 -19.27 -10.16 -2.87
CA GLN A 269 -19.38 -11.61 -3.13
C GLN A 269 -18.02 -12.31 -3.24
N ARG A 270 -16.98 -11.66 -3.77
CA ARG A 270 -15.63 -12.24 -3.89
C ARG A 270 -14.94 -12.43 -2.55
N ILE A 271 -15.30 -11.64 -1.54
CA ILE A 271 -14.74 -11.73 -0.18
C ILE A 271 -15.65 -12.50 0.79
N GLN A 272 -16.77 -13.05 0.31
CA GLN A 272 -17.60 -13.97 1.08
C GLN A 272 -16.75 -15.15 1.61
N GLY A 273 -16.86 -15.46 2.90
CA GLY A 273 -16.11 -16.53 3.54
C GLY A 273 -14.65 -16.16 3.85
N MET A 274 -14.20 -14.94 3.58
CA MET A 274 -12.85 -14.51 3.90
C MET A 274 -12.62 -14.57 5.42
N SER A 275 -11.51 -15.17 5.84
CA SER A 275 -11.15 -15.26 7.26
C SER A 275 -10.89 -13.87 7.84
N PHE A 276 -11.53 -13.58 8.97
CA PHE A 276 -11.40 -12.34 9.72
C PHE A 276 -10.96 -12.65 11.16
N ASN A 277 -9.79 -12.14 11.55
CA ASN A 277 -9.20 -12.42 12.85
C ASN A 277 -8.87 -11.09 13.53
N ILE A 278 -9.36 -10.90 14.75
CA ILE A 278 -9.00 -9.73 15.58
C ILE A 278 -7.72 -10.03 16.34
N ASP A 279 -7.65 -11.24 16.90
CA ASP A 279 -6.50 -11.73 17.65
C ASP A 279 -6.45 -13.28 17.52
N LYS A 280 -5.64 -13.93 18.35
CA LYS A 280 -5.48 -15.39 18.33
C LYS A 280 -6.73 -16.15 18.78
N THR A 281 -7.64 -15.53 19.54
CA THR A 281 -8.81 -16.17 20.16
C THR A 281 -10.13 -15.74 19.54
N GLN A 282 -10.20 -14.54 18.94
CA GLN A 282 -11.38 -13.98 18.30
C GLN A 282 -11.24 -14.03 16.78
N LYS A 283 -11.86 -15.05 16.19
CA LYS A 283 -11.84 -15.34 14.75
C LYS A 283 -13.26 -15.56 14.23
N GLY A 284 -13.44 -15.34 12.95
CA GLY A 284 -14.66 -15.64 12.21
C GLY A 284 -14.43 -15.53 10.71
N GLN A 285 -15.52 -15.48 9.96
CA GLN A 285 -15.51 -15.28 8.52
C GLN A 285 -16.41 -14.12 8.13
N ILE A 286 -16.03 -13.39 7.09
CA ILE A 286 -16.86 -12.37 6.49
C ILE A 286 -18.06 -13.06 5.85
N ARG A 287 -19.26 -12.62 6.24
CA ARG A 287 -20.50 -12.94 5.55
C ARG A 287 -21.15 -11.65 5.09
N VAL A 288 -21.51 -11.61 3.81
CA VAL A 288 -22.29 -10.53 3.22
C VAL A 288 -23.75 -10.87 3.35
N ILE A 289 -24.53 -9.94 3.89
CA ILE A 289 -25.98 -10.05 4.03
C ILE A 289 -26.66 -8.79 3.49
N THR A 290 -27.94 -8.90 3.17
CA THR A 290 -28.81 -7.74 2.93
C THR A 290 -29.44 -7.31 4.25
N ALA A 291 -29.22 -6.05 4.64
CA ALA A 291 -29.79 -5.48 5.84
C ALA A 291 -31.32 -5.41 5.75
N ARG A 292 -32.00 -5.80 6.84
CA ARG A 292 -33.46 -5.79 6.97
C ARG A 292 -33.94 -4.46 7.59
N PRO A 293 -35.22 -4.09 7.40
CA PRO A 293 -35.81 -2.99 8.16
C PRO A 293 -35.60 -3.20 9.67
N GLY A 294 -35.02 -2.19 10.33
CA GLY A 294 -34.73 -2.22 11.77
C GLY A 294 -33.42 -2.88 12.19
N ASP A 295 -32.64 -3.45 11.25
CA ASP A 295 -31.29 -3.94 11.58
C ASP A 295 -30.40 -2.78 12.05
N THR A 296 -29.75 -2.98 13.20
CA THR A 296 -28.66 -2.14 13.69
C THR A 296 -27.39 -2.96 13.85
N PHE A 297 -26.21 -2.34 13.83
CA PHE A 297 -24.97 -3.05 14.12
C PHE A 297 -24.94 -3.64 15.53
N ALA A 298 -25.66 -3.04 16.49
CA ALA A 298 -25.85 -3.62 17.81
C ALA A 298 -26.64 -4.94 17.75
N SER A 299 -27.75 -4.99 17.00
CA SER A 299 -28.54 -6.21 16.81
C SER A 299 -27.78 -7.30 16.03
N LEU A 300 -26.95 -6.90 15.06
CA LEU A 300 -26.14 -7.81 14.24
C LEU A 300 -24.97 -8.39 15.03
N ALA A 301 -24.37 -7.57 15.91
CA ALA A 301 -23.27 -7.97 16.78
C ALA A 301 -23.63 -9.13 17.72
N ALA A 302 -24.90 -9.24 18.15
CA ALA A 302 -25.36 -10.30 19.05
C ALA A 302 -25.13 -11.72 18.48
N ARG A 303 -25.06 -11.86 17.16
CA ARG A 303 -24.87 -13.14 16.46
C ARG A 303 -23.42 -13.42 16.08
N SER A 304 -22.47 -12.54 16.44
CA SER A 304 -21.07 -12.66 16.05
C SER A 304 -20.27 -13.53 17.03
N PRO A 305 -19.26 -14.28 16.56
CA PRO A 305 -18.27 -14.91 17.43
C PRO A 305 -17.38 -13.88 18.13
N ILE A 306 -17.31 -12.64 17.63
CA ILE A 306 -16.54 -11.55 18.23
C ILE A 306 -17.25 -11.00 19.46
N LYS A 307 -16.52 -10.79 20.56
CA LYS A 307 -17.09 -10.33 21.84
C LYS A 307 -16.74 -8.90 22.21
N LYS A 308 -15.61 -8.36 21.70
CA LYS A 308 -15.13 -7.02 22.06
C LYS A 308 -15.48 -5.97 21.01
N HIS A 309 -16.23 -4.94 21.41
CA HIS A 309 -16.60 -3.79 20.56
C HIS A 309 -17.17 -4.21 19.21
N THR A 310 -18.00 -5.26 19.21
CA THR A 310 -18.42 -5.92 17.98
C THR A 310 -19.26 -5.00 17.10
N ALA A 311 -20.17 -4.22 17.68
CA ALA A 311 -20.98 -3.27 16.91
C ALA A 311 -20.11 -2.21 16.22
N GLU A 312 -19.14 -1.65 16.95
CA GLU A 312 -18.19 -0.67 16.42
C GLU A 312 -17.28 -1.28 15.35
N ARG A 313 -16.87 -2.54 15.52
CA ARG A 313 -16.09 -3.27 14.50
C ARG A 313 -16.90 -3.55 13.25
N LEU A 314 -18.19 -3.88 13.38
CA LEU A 314 -19.06 -4.06 12.23
C LEU A 314 -19.29 -2.72 11.51
N ARG A 315 -19.44 -1.61 12.24
CA ARG A 315 -19.46 -0.26 11.64
C ARG A 315 -18.18 0.02 10.86
N LEU A 316 -17.03 -0.21 11.48
CA LEU A 316 -15.72 -0.03 10.86
C LEU A 316 -15.56 -0.90 9.60
N LEU A 317 -15.95 -2.17 9.68
CA LEU A 317 -15.88 -3.10 8.56
C LEU A 317 -16.70 -2.59 7.35
N ASN A 318 -17.75 -1.81 7.58
CA ASN A 318 -18.65 -1.31 6.54
C ASN A 318 -18.47 0.18 6.20
N GLY A 319 -17.40 0.85 6.67
CA GLY A 319 -17.20 2.29 6.42
C GLY A 319 -18.28 3.17 7.06
N MET A 320 -18.84 2.70 8.18
CA MET A 320 -19.95 3.31 8.92
C MET A 320 -19.56 3.72 10.35
N PHE A 321 -18.27 3.64 10.69
CA PHE A 321 -17.78 4.12 11.97
C PHE A 321 -17.84 5.67 12.02
N PRO A 322 -18.13 6.30 13.17
CA PRO A 322 -18.42 5.69 14.47
C PRO A 322 -19.88 5.31 14.72
N ASP A 323 -20.83 5.92 14.03
CA ASP A 323 -22.21 6.05 14.50
C ASP A 323 -23.29 5.76 13.43
N LYS A 324 -22.89 5.46 12.19
CA LYS A 324 -23.86 5.15 11.13
C LYS A 324 -24.43 3.75 11.25
N GLU A 325 -25.65 3.58 10.75
CA GLU A 325 -26.40 2.32 10.74
C GLU A 325 -26.76 1.90 9.31
N PRO A 326 -26.96 0.59 9.06
CA PRO A 326 -27.26 0.11 7.72
C PRO A 326 -28.68 0.50 7.30
N ARG A 327 -28.86 0.79 6.02
CA ARG A 327 -30.19 1.01 5.43
C ARG A 327 -30.79 -0.32 4.98
N ALA A 328 -32.11 -0.47 5.10
CA ALA A 328 -32.80 -1.64 4.57
C ALA A 328 -32.47 -1.83 3.07
N GLY A 329 -32.19 -3.08 2.67
CA GLY A 329 -31.76 -3.42 1.31
C GLY A 329 -30.27 -3.24 1.02
N GLN A 330 -29.50 -2.64 1.93
CA GLN A 330 -28.05 -2.46 1.75
C GLN A 330 -27.30 -3.78 1.98
N LEU A 331 -26.32 -4.07 1.13
CA LEU A 331 -25.36 -5.16 1.38
C LEU A 331 -24.36 -4.71 2.46
N ILE A 332 -24.21 -5.52 3.50
CA ILE A 332 -23.29 -5.29 4.60
C ILE A 332 -22.51 -6.55 4.95
N LYS A 333 -21.30 -6.35 5.44
CA LYS A 333 -20.39 -7.36 5.97
C LYS A 333 -20.67 -7.58 7.45
N ILE A 334 -20.90 -8.81 7.86
CA ILE A 334 -20.92 -9.25 9.24
C ILE A 334 -19.82 -10.30 9.47
N ILE A 335 -19.53 -10.59 10.74
CA ILE A 335 -18.58 -11.64 11.13
C ILE A 335 -19.38 -12.77 11.76
N GLN A 336 -19.26 -13.98 11.22
CA GLN A 336 -19.88 -15.21 11.72
C GLN A 336 -18.87 -16.30 12.03
#